data_AF-A0A8S2PVQ7-F1
#
_entry.id   AF-A0A8S2PVQ7-F1
#
_cell.length_a   1.000
_cell.length_b   1.000
_cell.length_c   1.000
_cell.angle_alpha   90.00
_cell.angle_beta   90.00
_cell.angle_gamma   90.00
#
_symmetry.space_group_name_H-M   'P 1'
#
loop_
_entity.id
_entity.type
_entity.pdbx_description
1 polymer ?
#
loop_
_entity_poly.entity_id
_entity_poly.type
_entity_poly.pdbx_seq_one_letter_code
_entity_poly.pdbx_strand_id
1 'polypeptide(L)'
;MSVPISNRPKSQMNILDKRIPRNPKYANVQSTIDTGDSLTKFLKRNEDLRASKKQQTGEIFKRMKVSTLIQLIIQVADINSFENLKNGED
;
A
#
# COMPACT_ATOMS: atom_id res chain seq x y z
N MET A 1 38.21 -21.14 -31.80
CA MET A 1 38.18 -20.01 -30.86
C MET A 1 36.77 -19.42 -30.88
N SER A 2 36.02 -19.51 -29.78
CA SER A 2 34.63 -19.04 -29.68
C SER A 2 34.59 -17.58 -29.21
N VAL A 3 34.00 -16.71 -30.03
CA VAL A 3 33.84 -15.29 -29.71
C VAL A 3 32.71 -15.12 -28.68
N PRO A 4 32.89 -14.32 -27.60
CA PRO A 4 31.83 -14.13 -26.61
C PRO A 4 30.69 -13.25 -27.16
N ILE A 5 29.45 -13.75 -27.07
CA ILE A 5 28.23 -12.96 -27.27
C ILE A 5 28.10 -11.97 -26.10
N SER A 6 28.53 -10.73 -26.29
CA SER A 6 28.25 -9.65 -25.34
C SER A 6 28.06 -8.31 -26.05
N ASN A 7 27.18 -8.26 -27.04
CA ASN A 7 26.71 -6.99 -27.59
C ASN A 7 25.19 -7.02 -27.87
N ARG A 8 24.41 -7.43 -26.87
CA ARG A 8 22.94 -7.25 -26.94
C ARG A 8 22.65 -5.74 -26.85
N PRO A 9 21.99 -5.13 -27.84
CA PRO A 9 21.54 -3.75 -27.72
C PRO A 9 20.59 -3.67 -26.53
N LYS A 10 20.90 -2.79 -25.57
CA LYS A 10 19.97 -2.49 -24.48
C LYS A 10 18.67 -2.01 -25.14
N SER A 11 17.58 -2.73 -24.90
CA SER A 11 16.23 -2.30 -25.27
C SER A 11 16.12 -0.80 -24.99
N GLN A 12 15.73 -0.03 -25.99
CA GLN A 12 15.53 1.41 -25.90
C GLN A 12 14.35 1.67 -24.96
N MET A 13 14.58 1.53 -23.65
CA MET A 13 13.65 2.08 -22.67
C MET A 13 13.54 3.57 -22.94
N ASN A 14 12.31 4.06 -23.09
CA ASN A 14 12.10 5.49 -23.29
C ASN A 14 12.78 6.23 -22.14
N ILE A 15 13.56 7.25 -22.46
CA ILE A 15 14.31 8.03 -21.47
C ILE A 15 13.35 8.63 -20.43
N LEU A 16 12.10 8.89 -20.83
CA LEU A 16 11.03 9.40 -19.99
C LEU A 16 10.53 8.38 -18.94
N ASP A 17 10.64 7.08 -19.23
CA ASP A 17 10.24 6.01 -18.29
C ASP A 17 11.33 5.75 -17.23
N LYS A 18 12.50 6.37 -17.38
CA LYS A 18 13.62 6.18 -16.46
C LYS A 18 13.36 6.89 -15.14
N ARG A 19 13.08 6.10 -14.10
CA ARG A 19 12.96 6.62 -12.73
C ARG A 19 14.28 7.25 -12.28
N ILE A 20 14.20 8.51 -11.85
CA ILE A 20 15.35 9.24 -11.31
C ILE A 20 15.78 8.57 -9.99
N PRO A 21 17.07 8.21 -9.83
CA PRO A 21 17.56 7.63 -8.59
C PRO A 21 17.46 8.65 -7.46
N ARG A 22 16.97 8.20 -6.29
CA ARG A 22 16.86 9.05 -5.10
C ARG A 22 18.22 9.16 -4.42
N ASN A 23 18.62 10.37 -4.05
CA ASN A 23 19.87 10.61 -3.33
C ASN A 23 19.78 10.07 -1.90
N PRO A 24 20.70 9.18 -1.44
CA PRO A 24 20.67 8.60 -0.09
C PRO A 24 20.80 9.65 1.01
N LYS A 25 21.49 10.77 0.76
CA LYS A 25 21.60 11.89 1.71
C LYS A 25 20.23 12.44 2.12
N TYR A 26 19.24 12.38 1.22
CA TYR A 26 17.89 12.91 1.43
C TYR A 26 16.83 11.81 1.58
N ALA A 27 17.23 10.56 1.81
CA ALA A 27 16.29 9.43 1.91
C ALA A 27 15.23 9.62 3.00
N ASN A 28 15.58 10.30 4.09
CA ASN A 28 14.70 10.49 5.25
C ASN A 28 13.93 11.81 5.21
N VAL A 29 14.25 12.70 4.28
CA VAL A 29 13.62 14.02 4.19
C VAL A 29 12.24 13.89 3.57
N GLN A 30 11.23 14.38 4.28
CA GLN A 30 9.84 14.37 3.83
C GLN A 30 9.51 15.67 3.10
N SER A 31 8.54 15.62 2.19
CA SER A 31 8.05 16.83 1.51
C SER A 31 7.34 17.75 2.50
N THR A 32 7.79 19.00 2.61
CA THR A 32 7.10 20.05 3.38
C THR A 32 5.81 20.50 2.68
N ILE A 33 5.78 20.42 1.34
CA ILE A 33 4.64 20.85 0.54
C ILE A 33 3.51 19.84 0.72
N ASP A 34 2.38 20.31 1.23
CA ASP A 34 1.18 19.51 1.37
C ASP A 34 0.46 19.39 0.02
N THR A 35 0.82 18.35 -0.75
CA THR A 35 0.12 18.02 -2.01
C THR A 35 -1.24 17.32 -1.77
N GLY A 36 -1.77 17.32 -0.54
CA GLY A 36 -2.98 16.60 -0.16
C GLY A 36 -2.78 15.08 -0.05
N ASP A 37 -3.85 14.31 -0.25
CA ASP A 37 -3.91 12.84 -0.12
C ASP A 37 -3.22 12.11 -1.29
N SER A 38 -1.90 12.08 -1.27
CA SER A 38 -1.12 11.23 -2.18
C SER A 38 -1.10 9.77 -1.71
N LEU A 39 -0.99 8.84 -2.67
CA LEU A 39 -0.80 7.40 -2.39
C LEU A 39 0.39 7.14 -1.44
N THR A 40 1.48 7.91 -1.58
CA THR A 40 2.66 7.80 -0.71
C THR A 40 2.33 8.10 0.75
N LYS A 41 1.50 9.12 1.02
CA LYS A 41 1.06 9.45 2.40
C LYS A 41 0.12 8.40 2.96
N PHE A 42 -0.78 7.87 2.14
CA PHE A 42 -1.68 6.79 2.54
C PHE A 42 -0.90 5.53 2.93
N LEU A 43 0.07 5.11 2.12
CA LEU A 43 0.91 3.94 2.41
C LEU A 43 1.74 4.15 3.68
N LYS A 44 2.35 5.33 3.85
CA LYS A 44 3.09 5.68 5.07
C LYS A 44 2.21 5.61 6.31
N ARG A 45 1.00 6.18 6.25
CA ARG A 45 0.01 6.10 7.35
C ARG A 45 -0.33 4.65 7.69
N ASN A 46 -0.52 3.79 6.69
CA ASN A 46 -0.76 2.37 6.91
C ASN A 46 0.45 1.66 7.52
N GLU A 47 1.66 2.01 7.10
CA GLU A 47 2.90 1.45 7.63
C GLU A 47 3.11 1.87 9.09
N ASP A 48 2.86 3.14 9.44
CA ASP A 48 2.90 3.65 10.81
C ASP A 48 1.84 2.96 11.70
N LEU A 49 0.64 2.75 11.17
CA LEU A 49 -0.44 2.01 11.84
C LEU A 49 -0.11 0.52 12.00
N ARG A 50 0.78 -0.05 11.18
CA ARG A 50 1.26 -1.44 11.28
C ARG A 50 2.45 -1.57 12.23
N ALA A 51 3.40 -0.64 12.17
CA ALA A 51 4.61 -0.63 13.00
C ALA A 51 4.28 -0.41 14.49
N SER A 52 3.31 0.46 14.79
CA SER A 52 2.75 0.63 16.13
C SER A 52 1.91 -0.58 16.61
N LYS A 53 1.52 -1.47 15.68
CA LYS A 53 0.70 -2.65 15.93
C LYS A 53 1.55 -3.90 16.20
N LYS A 54 2.74 -3.74 16.79
CA LYS A 54 3.58 -4.87 17.22
C LYS A 54 2.75 -5.71 18.19
N GLN A 55 2.18 -6.80 17.67
CA GLN A 55 1.36 -7.72 18.43
C GLN A 55 2.20 -8.20 19.61
N GLN A 56 1.65 -8.14 20.81
CA GLN A 56 2.35 -8.65 21.98
C GLN A 56 2.58 -10.15 21.74
N THR A 57 3.82 -10.61 21.93
CA THR A 57 4.20 -12.00 21.69
C THR A 57 3.31 -12.91 22.55
N GLY A 58 2.41 -13.67 21.91
CA GLY A 58 1.43 -14.55 22.57
C GLY A 58 -0.04 -14.19 22.36
N GLU A 59 -0.37 -13.03 21.78
CA GLU A 59 -1.76 -12.71 21.42
C GLU A 59 -2.09 -13.15 19.97
N ILE A 60 -3.00 -14.11 19.82
CA ILE A 60 -3.50 -14.60 18.51
C ILE A 60 -4.39 -13.55 17.83
N PHE A 61 -5.14 -12.77 18.62
CA PHE A 61 -6.05 -11.73 18.14
C PHE A 61 -5.83 -10.41 18.86
N LYS A 62 -6.03 -9.30 18.14
CA LYS A 62 -6.02 -7.96 18.76
C LYS A 62 -7.29 -7.79 19.58
N ARG A 63 -7.17 -7.35 20.85
CA ARG A 63 -8.34 -6.98 21.67
C ARG A 63 -9.08 -5.84 20.99
N MET A 64 -10.35 -6.07 20.68
CA MET A 64 -11.25 -5.10 20.05
C MET A 64 -12.39 -4.78 21.03
N LYS A 65 -12.81 -3.51 21.09
CA LYS A 65 -14.00 -3.14 21.85
C LYS A 65 -15.23 -3.75 21.18
N VAL A 66 -16.19 -4.23 21.97
CA VAL A 66 -17.46 -4.78 21.45
C VAL A 66 -18.18 -3.75 20.58
N SER A 67 -18.11 -2.46 20.93
CA SER A 67 -18.67 -1.38 20.11
C SER A 67 -18.10 -1.32 18.69
N THR A 68 -16.79 -1.54 18.54
CA THR A 68 -16.13 -1.57 17.23
C THR A 68 -16.50 -2.82 16.43
N LEU A 69 -16.70 -3.96 17.10
CA LEU A 69 -17.21 -5.16 16.44
C LEU A 69 -18.61 -4.90 15.84
N ILE A 70 -19.51 -4.30 16.63
CA ILE A 70 -20.87 -3.96 16.17
C ILE A 70 -20.81 -3.01 14.96
N GLN A 71 -19.98 -1.97 15.04
CA GLN A 71 -19.77 -1.05 13.92
C GLN A 71 -19.32 -1.77 12.65
N LEU A 72 -18.40 -2.73 12.76
CA LEU A 72 -17.91 -3.50 11.62
C LEU A 72 -19.01 -4.40 11.03
N ILE A 73 -19.78 -5.09 11.89
CA ILE A 73 -20.89 -5.95 11.44
C ILE A 73 -21.90 -5.13 10.64
N ILE A 74 -22.27 -3.95 11.14
CA ILE A 74 -23.20 -3.03 10.44
C ILE A 74 -22.63 -2.64 9.07
N GLN A 75 -21.38 -2.16 9.04
CA GLN A 75 -20.72 -1.75 7.79
C GLN A 75 -20.66 -2.88 6.74
N VAL A 76 -20.36 -4.11 7.18
CA VAL A 76 -20.31 -5.26 6.27
C VAL A 76 -21.70 -5.66 5.80
N ALA A 77 -22.72 -5.60 6.65
CA ALA A 77 -24.10 -5.85 6.25
C ALA A 77 -24.56 -4.83 5.19
N ASP A 78 -24.22 -3.55 5.36
CA ASP A 78 -24.55 -2.49 4.40
C ASP A 78 -23.86 -2.74 3.03
N ILE A 79 -22.58 -3.10 3.04
CA ILE A 79 -21.82 -3.42 1.82
C ILE A 79 -22.43 -4.65 1.12
N ASN A 80 -22.74 -5.71 1.85
CA ASN A 80 -23.35 -6.91 1.27
C ASN A 80 -24.73 -6.62 0.70
N SER A 81 -25.53 -5.79 1.37
CA SER A 81 -26.84 -5.36 0.87
C SER A 81 -26.71 -4.58 -0.44
N PHE A 82 -25.69 -3.71 -0.53
CA PHE A 82 -25.38 -2.98 -1.76
C PHE A 82 -24.90 -3.91 -2.89
N GLU A 83 -24.03 -4.88 -2.60
CA GLU A 83 -23.57 -5.86 -3.58
C GLU A 83 -24.71 -6.78 -4.06
N ASN A 84 -25.62 -7.22 -3.17
CA ASN A 84 -26.78 -8.02 -3.56
C ASN A 84 -27.73 -7.25 -4.48
N LEU A 85 -28.02 -5.97 -4.17
CA LEU A 85 -28.81 -5.11 -5.05
C LEU A 85 -28.16 -4.92 -6.43
N LYS A 86 -26.83 -4.83 -6.47
CA LYS A 86 -26.06 -4.68 -7.70
C LYS A 86 -26.03 -5.98 -8.52
N ASN A 87 -26.07 -7.14 -7.85
CA ASN A 87 -26.03 -8.46 -8.48
C ASN A 87 -27.43 -8.99 -8.84
N GLY A 88 -28.50 -8.33 -8.42
CA GLY A 88 -29.87 -8.62 -8.86
C GLY A 88 -30.41 -9.98 -8.41
N GLU A 89 -29.92 -10.51 -7.29
CA GLU A 89 -30.49 -11.69 -6.65
C GLU A 89 -31.22 -11.27 -5.38
N ASP A 90 -32.55 -11.30 -5.44
CA ASP A 90 -33.48 -11.23 -4.30
C ASP A 90 -33.86 -12.64 -3.83
#